data_AF-A0A606P220-F1
#
_entry.id   AF-A0A606P220-F1
#
_cell.length_a   1.000
_cell.length_b   1.000
_cell.length_c   1.000
_cell.angle_alpha   90.00
_cell.angle_beta   90.00
_cell.angle_gamma   90.00
#
_symmetry.space_group_name_H-M   'P 1'
#
loop_
_entity.id
_entity.type
_entity.pdbx_description
1 polymer ?
#
loop_
_entity_poly.entity_id
_entity_poly.type
_entity_poly.pdbx_seq_one_letter_code
_entity_poly.pdbx_strand_id
1 'polypeptide(L)' 'MRLFIAEKPSLAKAIFEGLGGNPATEKKNGCYEHGTDVVTWCFGHMLELYDPQDY' A
#
# COMPACT_ATOMS: atom_id res chain seq x y z
N MET A 1 -0.98 10.58 -12.11
CA MET A 1 -0.47 9.65 -11.08
C MET A 1 -1.61 9.35 -10.12
N ARG A 2 -1.99 8.07 -9.96
CA ARG A 2 -2.99 7.63 -8.99
C ARG A 2 -2.31 6.76 -7.94
N LEU A 3 -2.59 7.04 -6.66
CA LEU A 3 -2.06 6.28 -5.53
C LEU A 3 -3.19 5.46 -4.90
N PHE A 4 -3.00 4.15 -4.83
CA PHE A 4 -3.89 3.22 -4.14
C PHE A 4 -3.24 2.84 -2.81
N ILE A 5 -3.99 2.97 -1.70
CA ILE A 5 -3.55 2.57 -0.36
C ILE A 5 -4.44 1.44 0.12
N ALA A 6 -3.88 0.24 0.25
CA ALA A 6 -4.59 -0.94 0.75
C ALA A 6 -4.38 -1.12 2.26
N GLU A 7 -5.32 -1.80 2.94
CA GLU A 7 -5.18 -2.08 4.39
C GLU A 7 -4.11 -3.12 4.73
N LYS A 8 -3.69 -3.96 3.77
CA LYS A 8 -2.74 -5.04 3.98
C LYS A 8 -1.99 -5.40 2.70
N PRO A 9 -0.78 -6.01 2.79
CA PRO A 9 0.03 -6.34 1.62
C PRO A 9 -0.65 -7.24 0.59
N SER A 10 -1.44 -8.23 1.03
CA SER A 10 -2.10 -9.17 0.12
C SER A 10 -3.19 -8.50 -0.73
N LEU A 11 -3.88 -7.49 -0.18
CA LEU A 11 -4.85 -6.71 -0.94
C LEU A 11 -4.16 -5.79 -1.95
N ALA A 12 -3.06 -5.13 -1.55
CA ALA A 12 -2.26 -4.33 -2.49
C ALA A 12 -1.75 -5.17 -3.66
N LYS A 13 -1.30 -6.41 -3.40
CA LYS A 13 -0.90 -7.34 -4.46
C LYS A 13 -2.03 -7.61 -5.44
N ALA A 14 -3.24 -7.93 -4.95
CA ALA A 14 -4.40 -8.20 -5.80
C ALA A 14 -4.82 -6.97 -6.63
N ILE A 15 -4.78 -5.76 -6.05
CA ILE A 15 -5.04 -4.52 -6.78
C ILE A 15 -3.99 -4.33 -7.88
N PHE A 16 -2.70 -4.54 -7.56
CA PHE A 16 -1.61 -4.35 -8.51
C PHE A 16 -1.68 -5.33 -9.70
N GLU A 17 -1.98 -6.60 -9.43
CA GLU A 17 -2.23 -7.61 -10.48
C GLU A 17 -3.42 -7.22 -11.37
N GLY A 18 -4.49 -6.68 -10.78
CA GLY A 18 -5.65 -6.15 -11.51
C GLY A 18 -5.35 -4.92 -12.38
N LEU A 19 -4.30 -4.16 -12.06
CA LEU A 19 -3.80 -3.04 -12.86
C LEU A 19 -2.84 -3.49 -13.98
N GLY A 20 -2.62 -4.80 -14.15
CA GLY A 20 -1.70 -5.36 -15.15
C GLY A 20 -0.23 -5.40 -14.71
N GLY A 21 0.06 -5.03 -13.47
CA GLY A 21 1.40 -5.11 -12.90
C GLY A 21 1.80 -6.54 -12.51
N ASN A 22 3.10 -6.83 -12.52
CA ASN A 22 3.67 -8.10 -12.11
C ASN A 22 4.39 -7.98 -10.74
N PRO A 23 3.80 -8.48 -9.64
CA PRO A 23 4.37 -8.37 -8.30
C PRO A 23 5.75 -9.02 -8.13
N ALA A 24 6.16 -9.95 -9.01
CA ALA A 24 7.44 -10.63 -8.93
C ALA A 24 8.60 -9.76 -9.47
N THR A 25 8.32 -8.86 -10.40
CA THR A 25 9.33 -8.05 -11.10
C THR A 25 9.26 -6.56 -10.75
N GLU A 26 8.08 -6.07 -10.35
CA GLU A 26 7.83 -4.64 -10.15
C GLU A 26 7.61 -4.26 -8.67
N LYS A 27 7.95 -5.17 -7.74
CA LYS A 27 7.93 -4.87 -6.31
C LYS A 27 9.04 -3.91 -5.91
N LYS A 28 8.67 -2.85 -5.20
CA LYS A 28 9.59 -1.89 -4.57
C LYS A 28 9.56 -2.05 -3.05
N ASN A 29 10.26 -1.16 -2.34
CA ASN A 29 10.26 -1.17 -0.88
C ASN A 29 8.94 -0.55 -0.34
N GLY A 30 7.97 -1.41 -0.02
CA GLY A 30 6.69 -1.01 0.57
C GLY A 30 5.60 -0.62 -0.43
N CYS A 31 5.85 -0.74 -1.74
CA CYS A 31 4.84 -0.45 -2.77
C CYS A 31 5.10 -1.26 -4.05
N TYR A 32 4.16 -1.13 -4.98
CA TYR A 32 4.25 -1.56 -6.38
C TYR A 32 4.05 -0.35 -7.29
N GLU A 33 4.71 -0.34 -8.45
CA GLU A 33 4.61 0.72 -9.44
C GLU A 33 4.38 0.10 -10.82
N HIS A 34 3.36 0.57 -11.55
CA HIS A 34 3.09 0.14 -12.91
C HIS A 34 2.63 1.34 -13.75
N GLY A 35 3.41 1.69 -14.77
CA GLY A 35 3.17 2.90 -15.56
C GLY A 35 3.16 4.15 -14.68
N THR A 36 1.97 4.75 -14.49
CA THR A 36 1.78 5.96 -13.67
C THR A 36 0.99 5.73 -12.37
N ASP A 37 0.66 4.47 -12.09
CA ASP A 37 -0.09 4.05 -10.90
C ASP A 37 0.87 3.48 -9.85
N VAL A 38 0.58 3.80 -8.59
CA VAL A 38 1.33 3.31 -7.43
C VAL A 38 0.36 2.62 -6.48
N VAL A 39 0.70 1.42 -6.01
CA VAL A 39 -0.08 0.67 -5.02
C VAL A 39 0.78 0.44 -3.78
N THR A 40 0.38 0.98 -2.65
CA THR A 40 1.02 0.80 -1.34
C THR A 40 0.02 0.24 -0.33
N TRP A 41 0.46 -0.07 0.88
CA TRP A 41 -0.39 -0.60 1.94
C TRP A 41 0.04 -0.16 3.33
N CYS A 42 -0.93 -0.18 4.24
CA CYS A 42 -0.70 -0.08 5.68
C CYS A 42 -0.43 -1.48 6.27
N PHE A 43 0.09 -1.50 7.49
CA PHE A 43 0.12 -2.68 8.36
C PHE A 43 -0.82 -2.43 9.55
N GLY A 44 -2.12 -2.60 9.34
CA GLY A 44 -3.12 -2.18 10.33
C GLY A 44 -3.22 -0.66 10.43
N HIS A 45 -3.46 -0.15 11.64
CA HIS A 45 -3.57 1.29 11.89
C HIS A 45 -2.18 1.94 11.92
N MET A 46 -1.95 2.93 11.06
CA MET A 46 -0.70 3.72 11.07
C MET A 46 -0.71 4.86 12.08
N LEU A 47 -1.90 5.17 12.60
CA LEU A 47 -2.14 6.27 13.52
C LEU A 47 -2.99 5.73 14.66
N GLU A 48 -2.69 6.20 15.86
CA GLU A 48 -3.47 5.98 17.05
C GLU A 48 -3.81 7.33 17.68
N LEU A 49 -4.84 7.32 18.53
CA LEU A 49 -5.15 8.50 19.33
C LEU A 49 -4.02 8.72 20.33
N TYR A 50 -3.74 9.98 20.64
CA TYR A 50 -2.80 10.31 21.68
C TYR A 50 -3.39 9.94 23.05
N ASP A 51 -2.58 9.32 23.91
CA ASP A 51 -3.05 8.86 25.21
C ASP A 51 -3.36 10.05 26.12
N PRO A 52 -4.49 10.03 26.88
CA PRO A 52 -4.87 11.12 27.78
C PRO A 52 -3.79 11.52 28.78
N GLN A 53 -2.94 10.58 29.19
CA GLN A 53 -1.86 10.79 30.15
C GLN A 53 -0.68 11.59 29.57
N ASP A 54 -0.55 11.64 28.24
CA ASP A 54 0.59 12.25 27.56
C ASP A 54 0.28 13.68 27.02
N TYR A 55 -0.97 14.15 27.06
CA TYR A 55 -1.34 15.56 26.74
C TYR A 55 -0.74 16.57 27.71
#